data_AF-A0A820NJL6-F1
#
_entry.id   AF-A0A820NJL6-F1
#
_cell.length_a   1.000
_cell.length_b   1.000
_cell.length_c   1.000
_cell.angle_alpha   90.00
_cell.angle_beta   90.00
_cell.angle_gamma   90.00
#
_symmetry.space_group_name_H-M   'P 1'
#
loop_
_entity.id
_entity.type
_entity.pdbx_description
1 polymer ?
#
loop_
_entity_poly.entity_id
_entity_poly.type
_entity_poly.pdbx_seq_one_letter_code
_entity_poly.pdbx_strand_id
1 'polypeptide(L)'
;MHETRIQLAKIQMDEFKALEDFEQIATPAQSNTHFLLKPKMKLWLTKNKNDPILSKRVELDMSRKTIDKVDFSFKIDESIISQDEAQAMYNKMHQITKDFRTQAMTSYVQSAAR
;
A
#
# COMPACT_ATOMS: atom_id res chain seq x y z
N MET A 1 -4.65 -13.96 -23.37
CA MET A 1 -3.88 -12.69 -23.40
C MET A 1 -4.22 -11.82 -24.62
N HIS A 2 -4.28 -12.35 -25.84
CA HIS A 2 -4.56 -11.52 -27.03
C HIS A 2 -6.01 -10.99 -27.07
N GLU A 3 -6.97 -11.83 -26.69
CA GLU A 3 -8.40 -11.51 -26.65
C GLU A 3 -8.73 -10.44 -25.59
N THR A 4 -8.05 -10.50 -24.45
CA THR A 4 -8.13 -9.49 -23.38
C THR A 4 -7.63 -8.12 -23.86
N ARG A 5 -6.59 -8.08 -24.71
CA ARG A 5 -6.06 -6.84 -25.30
C ARG A 5 -7.03 -6.24 -26.33
N ILE A 6 -7.68 -7.09 -27.14
CA ILE A 6 -8.67 -6.65 -28.12
C ILE A 6 -9.93 -6.08 -27.42
N GLN A 7 -10.39 -6.74 -26.36
CA GLN A 7 -11.49 -6.22 -25.54
C GLN A 7 -11.14 -4.89 -24.88
N LEU A 8 -9.94 -4.76 -24.32
CA LEU A 8 -9.46 -3.50 -23.74
C LEU A 8 -9.45 -2.36 -24.77
N ALA A 9 -8.93 -2.63 -25.97
CA ALA A 9 -8.87 -1.62 -27.05
C ALA A 9 -10.27 -1.18 -27.50
N LYS A 10 -11.24 -2.10 -27.55
CA LYS A 10 -12.64 -1.76 -27.85
C LYS A 10 -13.25 -0.87 -26.77
N ILE A 11 -13.09 -1.23 -25.51
CA ILE A 11 -13.58 -0.43 -24.38
C ILE A 11 -13.01 0.98 -24.41
N GLN A 12 -11.70 1.13 -24.66
CA GLN A 12 -11.05 2.44 -24.76
C GLN A 12 -11.58 3.27 -25.93
N MET A 13 -11.87 2.63 -27.07
CA MET A 13 -12.45 3.32 -28.23
C MET A 13 -13.88 3.77 -27.97
N ASP A 14 -14.68 2.94 -27.30
CA ASP A 14 -16.06 3.27 -26.92
C ASP A 14 -16.10 4.41 -25.89
N GLU A 15 -15.19 4.40 -24.90
CA GLU A 15 -15.03 5.48 -23.92
C GLU A 15 -14.61 6.80 -24.57
N PHE A 16 -13.71 6.74 -25.56
CA PHE A 16 -13.27 7.91 -26.31
C PHE A 16 -14.41 8.52 -27.12
N LYS A 17 -15.16 7.69 -27.84
CA LYS A 17 -16.30 8.15 -28.64
C LYS A 17 -17.41 8.74 -27.77
N ALA A 18 -17.70 8.12 -26.64
CA ALA A 18 -18.67 8.65 -25.68
C ALA A 18 -18.24 10.01 -25.10
N LEU A 19 -16.93 10.26 -24.96
CA LEU A 19 -16.41 11.55 -24.54
C LEU A 19 -16.58 12.62 -25.64
N GLU A 20 -16.26 12.28 -26.90
CA GLU A 20 -16.46 13.18 -28.03
C GLU A 20 -17.95 13.56 -28.19
N ASP A 21 -18.84 12.57 -28.11
CA ASP A 21 -20.29 12.80 -28.18
C ASP A 21 -20.78 13.67 -27.01
N PHE A 22 -20.24 13.46 -25.80
CA PHE A 22 -20.54 14.30 -24.65
C PHE A 22 -20.07 15.74 -24.86
N GLU A 23 -18.87 15.96 -25.39
CA GLU A 23 -18.35 17.31 -25.63
C GLU A 23 -19.14 18.06 -26.72
N GLN A 24 -19.68 17.35 -27.72
CA GLN A 24 -20.50 17.94 -28.79
C GLN A 24 -21.94 18.24 -28.36
N ILE A 25 -22.51 17.43 -27.46
CA ILE A 25 -23.95 17.49 -27.10
C ILE A 25 -24.18 18.18 -25.74
N ALA A 26 -23.21 18.15 -24.83
CA ALA A 26 -23.39 18.67 -23.48
C ALA A 26 -23.54 20.19 -23.46
N THR A 27 -24.54 20.66 -22.73
CA THR A 27 -24.67 22.08 -22.41
C THR A 27 -23.49 22.54 -21.54
N PRO A 28 -23.12 23.84 -21.57
CA PRO A 28 -22.04 24.37 -20.73
C PRO A 28 -22.18 24.04 -19.23
N ALA A 29 -23.41 23.98 -18.71
CA ALA A 29 -23.69 23.60 -17.32
C ALA A 29 -23.40 22.11 -17.03
N GLN A 30 -23.71 21.22 -17.97
CA GLN A 30 -23.42 19.78 -17.86
C GLN A 30 -21.92 19.51 -17.97
N SER A 31 -21.21 20.19 -18.88
CA SER A 31 -19.75 20.12 -18.98
C SER A 31 -19.07 20.61 -17.71
N ASN A 32 -19.48 21.76 -17.17
CA ASN A 32 -18.94 22.27 -15.90
C ASN A 32 -19.19 21.30 -14.73
N THR A 33 -20.37 20.70 -14.66
CA THR A 33 -20.69 19.70 -13.64
C THR A 33 -19.80 18.47 -13.79
N HIS A 34 -19.58 17.99 -15.02
CA HIS A 34 -18.66 16.88 -15.31
C HIS A 34 -17.23 17.20 -14.86
N PHE A 35 -16.70 18.37 -15.24
CA PHE A 35 -15.34 18.77 -14.86
C PHE A 35 -15.17 18.94 -13.34
N LEU A 36 -16.21 19.40 -12.63
CA LEU A 36 -16.19 19.51 -11.17
C LEU A 36 -16.28 18.15 -10.46
N LEU A 37 -17.05 17.21 -11.02
CA LEU A 37 -17.27 15.88 -10.41
C LEU A 37 -16.16 14.89 -10.75
N LYS A 38 -15.53 14.97 -11.92
CA LYS A 38 -14.49 14.03 -12.38
C LYS A 38 -13.32 13.88 -11.39
N PRO A 39 -12.71 14.96 -10.85
CA PRO A 39 -11.68 14.85 -9.81
C PRO A 39 -12.21 14.23 -8.51
N LYS A 40 -13.44 14.57 -8.11
CA LYS A 40 -14.07 14.06 -6.89
C LYS A 40 -14.37 12.56 -6.99
N MET A 41 -14.86 12.10 -8.14
CA MET A 41 -15.07 10.68 -8.43
C MET A 41 -13.74 9.92 -8.45
N LYS A 42 -12.68 10.47 -9.05
CA LYS A 42 -11.34 9.85 -9.04
C LYS A 42 -10.81 9.68 -7.61
N LEU A 43 -10.96 10.72 -6.77
CA LEU A 43 -10.60 10.68 -5.36
C LEU A 43 -11.43 9.63 -4.61
N TRP A 44 -12.74 9.60 -4.82
CA TRP A 44 -13.63 8.63 -4.19
C TRP A 44 -13.30 7.20 -4.60
N LEU A 45 -13.11 6.91 -5.88
CA LEU A 45 -12.70 5.59 -6.38
C LEU A 45 -11.37 5.13 -5.76
N THR A 46 -10.41 6.06 -5.64
CA THR A 46 -9.12 5.78 -5.00
C THR A 46 -9.28 5.44 -3.53
N LYS A 47 -10.09 6.22 -2.79
CA LYS A 47 -10.38 5.96 -1.38
C LYS A 47 -11.11 4.63 -1.22
N ASN A 48 -12.16 4.39 -2.00
CA ASN A 48 -12.98 3.17 -1.94
C ASN A 48 -12.17 1.90 -2.28
N LYS A 49 -11.25 1.95 -3.26
CA LYS A 49 -10.34 0.83 -3.56
C LYS A 49 -9.37 0.53 -2.41
N ASN A 50 -8.93 1.58 -1.71
CA ASN A 50 -7.97 1.46 -0.61
C ASN A 50 -8.64 1.16 0.74
N ASP A 51 -9.94 1.37 0.86
CA ASP A 51 -10.70 1.19 2.09
C ASP A 51 -10.66 -0.25 2.64
N PRO A 52 -10.83 -1.32 1.82
CA PRO A 52 -10.64 -2.69 2.29
C PRO A 52 -9.20 -3.01 2.69
N ILE A 53 -8.22 -2.36 2.04
CA ILE A 53 -6.79 -2.54 2.35
C ILE A 53 -6.45 -1.87 3.68
N LEU A 54 -7.00 -0.68 3.93
CA LEU A 54 -6.85 0.06 5.18
C LEU A 54 -7.58 -0.66 6.32
N SER A 55 -8.81 -1.12 6.08
CA SER A 55 -9.59 -1.90 7.04
C SER A 55 -8.86 -3.19 7.42
N LYS A 56 -8.36 -3.95 6.43
CA LYS A 56 -7.52 -5.13 6.70
C LYS A 56 -6.22 -4.80 7.43
N ARG A 57 -5.62 -3.62 7.21
CA ARG A 57 -4.40 -3.20 7.94
C ARG A 57 -4.67 -2.87 9.40
N VAL A 58 -5.85 -2.32 9.69
CA VAL A 58 -6.34 -2.09 11.06
C VAL A 58 -6.68 -3.43 11.72
N GLU A 59 -7.35 -4.34 11.00
CA GLU A 59 -7.67 -5.70 11.48
C GLU A 59 -6.43 -6.57 11.73
N LEU A 60 -5.38 -6.40 10.94
CA LEU A 60 -4.15 -7.21 10.99
C LEU A 60 -3.01 -6.57 11.80
N ASP A 61 -3.25 -5.44 12.46
CA ASP A 61 -2.26 -4.74 13.30
C ASP A 61 -0.91 -4.47 12.59
N MET A 62 -0.96 -4.20 11.27
CA MET A 62 0.24 -4.05 10.45
C MET A 62 0.69 -2.60 10.31
N SER A 63 1.85 -2.30 10.89
CA SER A 63 2.41 -0.95 10.96
C SER A 63 3.07 -0.43 9.67
N ARG A 64 3.32 0.89 9.62
CA ARG A 64 3.94 1.59 8.49
C ARG A 64 5.32 1.00 8.12
N LYS A 65 5.52 0.82 6.81
CA LYS A 65 6.70 0.36 6.02
C LYS A 65 8.12 0.80 6.45
N THR A 66 8.28 1.58 7.51
CA THR A 66 9.57 2.08 8.01
C THR A 66 10.11 1.24 9.17
N ILE A 67 9.24 0.73 10.06
CA ILE A 67 9.67 -0.06 11.23
C ILE A 67 10.09 -1.47 10.81
N ASP A 68 9.43 -2.06 9.80
CA ASP A 68 9.77 -3.39 9.28
C ASP A 68 11.10 -3.44 8.50
N LYS A 69 11.69 -2.29 8.18
CA LYS A 69 12.95 -2.23 7.40
C LYS A 69 14.22 -2.32 8.25
N VAL A 70 14.10 -2.26 9.57
CA VAL A 70 15.25 -2.47 10.46
C VAL A 70 15.30 -3.95 10.81
N ASP A 71 16.25 -4.64 10.17
CA ASP A 71 16.57 -6.03 10.44
C ASP A 71 18.00 -6.10 10.99
N PHE A 72 18.16 -6.60 12.22
CA PHE A 72 19.48 -6.80 12.83
C PHE A 72 20.02 -8.19 12.53
N SER A 73 19.70 -8.76 11.38
CA SER A 73 20.15 -10.07 10.91
C SER A 73 21.59 -10.02 10.37
N PHE A 74 22.56 -9.67 11.24
CA PHE A 74 23.97 -9.80 10.89
C PHE A 74 24.36 -11.28 10.89
N LYS A 75 25.14 -11.70 9.90
CA LYS A 75 25.76 -13.03 9.91
C LYS A 75 26.90 -13.03 10.91
N ILE A 76 26.86 -13.98 11.83
CA ILE A 76 27.94 -14.20 12.79
C ILE A 76 29.04 -14.98 12.06
N ASP A 77 30.30 -14.66 12.33
CA ASP A 77 31.40 -15.48 11.86
C ASP A 77 31.40 -16.81 12.64
N GLU A 78 30.91 -17.86 12.01
CA GLU A 78 30.79 -19.20 12.58
C GLU A 78 32.14 -19.95 12.61
N SER A 79 33.21 -19.38 12.04
CA SER A 79 34.54 -20.02 12.05
C SER A 79 35.25 -19.96 13.40
N ILE A 80 34.80 -19.09 14.31
CA ILE A 80 35.43 -18.81 15.61
C ILE A 80 34.62 -19.29 16.82
N ILE A 81 33.42 -19.83 16.61
CA ILE A 81 32.51 -20.26 17.67
C ILE A 81 31.89 -21.62 17.35
N SER A 82 31.45 -22.35 18.37
CA SER A 82 30.71 -23.58 18.16
C SER A 82 29.32 -23.33 17.58
N GLN A 83 28.73 -24.35 16.94
CA GLN A 83 27.40 -24.25 16.33
C GLN A 83 26.31 -23.90 17.35
N ASP A 84 26.40 -24.43 18.58
CA ASP A 84 25.46 -24.14 19.66
C ASP A 84 25.56 -22.68 20.13
N GLU A 85 26.79 -22.15 20.22
CA GLU A 85 27.02 -20.75 20.55
C GLU A 85 26.54 -19.81 19.44
N ALA A 86 26.78 -20.16 18.18
CA ALA A 86 26.26 -19.42 17.03
C ALA A 86 24.72 -19.34 17.08
N GLN A 87 24.06 -20.48 17.30
CA GLN A 87 22.60 -20.52 17.40
C GLN A 87 22.08 -19.71 18.60
N ALA A 88 22.74 -19.80 19.76
CA ALA A 88 22.38 -19.00 20.93
C ALA A 88 22.50 -17.48 20.63
N MET A 89 23.52 -17.08 19.88
CA MET A 89 23.72 -15.67 19.49
C MET A 89 22.70 -15.21 18.46
N TYR A 90 22.37 -16.03 17.45
CA TYR A 90 21.27 -15.75 16.52
C TYR A 90 19.92 -15.59 17.24
N ASN A 91 19.65 -16.46 18.23
CA ASN A 91 18.43 -16.36 19.04
C ASN A 91 18.38 -15.05 19.83
N LYS A 92 19.51 -14.62 20.43
CA LYS A 92 19.61 -13.32 21.11
C LYS A 92 19.37 -12.16 20.15
N MET A 93 19.95 -12.19 18.96
CA MET A 93 19.75 -11.15 17.94
C MET A 93 18.30 -11.08 17.47
N HIS A 94 17.65 -12.23 17.31
CA HIS A 94 16.23 -12.30 16.99
C HIS A 94 15.37 -11.65 18.08
N GLN A 95 15.65 -11.95 19.35
CA GLN A 95 14.95 -11.35 20.48
C GLN A 95 15.13 -9.83 20.54
N ILE A 96 16.36 -9.33 20.36
CA ILE A 96 16.64 -7.89 20.32
C ILE A 96 15.85 -7.20 19.21
N THR A 97 15.81 -7.80 18.02
CA THR A 97 15.06 -7.26 16.88
C THR A 97 13.56 -7.16 17.20
N LYS A 98 13.01 -8.20 17.83
CA LYS A 98 11.61 -8.24 18.25
C LYS A 98 11.30 -7.16 19.30
N ASP A 99 12.16 -7.00 20.29
CA ASP A 99 11.99 -6.02 21.37
C ASP A 99 12.07 -4.59 20.83
N PHE A 100 13.04 -4.31 19.95
CA PHE A 100 13.16 -3.01 19.28
C PHE A 100 11.89 -2.65 18.51
N ARG A 101 11.37 -3.57 17.68
CA ARG A 101 10.12 -3.34 16.92
C ARG A 101 8.94 -3.05 17.84
N THR A 102 8.83 -3.78 18.94
CA THR A 102 7.75 -3.61 19.92
C THR A 102 7.82 -2.23 20.59
N GLN A 103 9.00 -1.80 21.03
CA GLN A 103 9.21 -0.50 21.66
C GLN A 103 8.99 0.67 20.69
N ALA A 104 9.50 0.54 19.45
CA ALA A 104 9.30 1.51 18.40
C ALA A 104 7.81 1.66 18.07
N MET A 105 7.07 0.55 17.98
CA MET A 105 5.62 0.57 17.74
C MET A 105 4.85 1.24 18.87
N THR A 106 5.17 0.86 20.11
CA THR A 106 4.52 1.42 21.30
C THR A 106 4.69 2.94 21.33
N SER A 107 5.91 3.43 21.06
CA SER A 107 6.20 4.85 20.99
C SER A 107 5.43 5.55 19.86
N TYR A 108 5.31 4.90 18.70
CA TYR A 108 4.52 5.43 17.58
C TYR A 108 3.03 5.55 17.94
N VAL A 109 2.42 4.50 18.49
CA VAL A 109 1.01 4.51 18.90
C VAL A 109 0.76 5.60 19.94
N GLN A 110 1.64 5.72 20.94
CA GLN A 110 1.57 6.81 21.93
C GLN A 110 1.67 8.20 21.29
N SER A 111 2.49 8.36 20.25
CA SER A 111 2.61 9.63 19.51
C SER A 111 1.39 9.93 18.65
N ALA A 112 0.77 8.91 18.05
CA ALA A 112 -0.38 9.04 17.15
C ALA A 112 -1.72 9.19 17.89
N ALA A 113 -1.77 8.81 19.16
CA ALA A 113 -2.93 8.99 20.04
C ALA A 113 -2.99 10.38 20.71
N ARG A 114 -1.99 11.24 20.49
CA ARG A 114 -2.01 12.67 20.85
C ARG A 114 -2.61 13.50 19.73
#